data_AF-A0A5C9CMP4-F1
#
_entry.id   AF-A0A5C9CMP4-F1
#
_cell.length_a   1.000
_cell.length_b   1.000
_cell.length_c   1.000
_cell.angle_alpha   90.00
_cell.angle_beta   90.00
_cell.angle_gamma   90.00
#
_symmetry.space_group_name_H-M   'P 1'
#
loop_
_entity.id
_entity.type
_entity.pdbx_description
1 polymer ?
#
loop_
_entity_poly.entity_id
_entity_poly.type
_entity_poly.pdbx_seq_one_letter_code
_entity_poly.pdbx_strand_id
1 'polypeptide(L)'
;MNAPTNHQQLFNPSYANSMETSITPAISSWPDVDTLYRRFAELVRQPMRPIKAQHMKTVMRYFDERCQSSKRLSEAAKKVIPGGVQHNLAFNHPFPLAMSQAQGAHLTDVDGNRYIDFLQAGGPTLLGSNPPALRQKVNEVLDQCGPVTGLLHEYEVKLAELVCLTMPGVEMLRLLGSGTEAVMGAIRLARAYT
;
A
#
# COMPACT_ATOMS: atom_id res chain seq x y z
N MET A 1 27.25 22.28 -19.31
CA MET A 1 26.67 22.47 -20.65
C MET A 1 25.17 22.30 -20.48
N ASN A 2 24.43 23.41 -20.44
CA ASN A 2 22.99 23.39 -20.25
C ASN A 2 22.32 23.31 -21.62
N ALA A 3 21.72 22.17 -21.94
CA ALA A 3 20.69 22.10 -22.96
C ALA A 3 19.33 22.09 -22.24
N PRO A 4 18.36 22.93 -22.63
CA PRO A 4 17.00 22.80 -22.14
C PRO A 4 16.41 21.53 -22.76
N THR A 5 16.29 20.46 -21.99
CA THR A 5 15.63 19.24 -22.45
C THR A 5 14.14 19.56 -22.58
N ASN A 6 13.65 19.64 -23.81
CA ASN A 6 12.24 19.84 -24.08
C ASN A 6 11.50 18.53 -23.72
N HIS A 7 11.07 18.41 -22.46
CA HIS A 7 10.48 17.18 -21.88
C HIS A 7 9.20 16.70 -22.59
N GLN A 8 8.67 17.46 -23.56
CA GLN A 8 7.54 17.06 -24.40
C GLN A 8 7.88 16.04 -25.50
N GLN A 9 9.17 15.78 -25.79
CA GLN A 9 9.57 14.90 -26.92
C GLN A 9 9.83 13.44 -26.56
N LEU A 10 9.79 13.05 -25.27
CA LEU A 10 10.03 11.66 -24.85
C LEU A 10 8.75 10.80 -24.80
N PHE A 11 7.59 11.39 -25.09
CA PHE A 11 6.32 10.67 -25.12
C PHE A 11 6.07 10.09 -26.51
N ASN A 12 5.88 8.77 -26.59
CA ASN A 12 5.42 8.13 -27.80
C ASN A 12 4.01 8.63 -28.15
N PRO A 13 3.81 9.34 -29.29
CA PRO A 13 2.53 9.97 -29.63
C PRO A 13 1.37 8.98 -29.78
N SER A 14 1.66 7.69 -30.04
CA SER A 14 0.62 6.66 -30.17
C SER A 14 -0.13 6.38 -28.86
N TYR A 15 0.43 6.74 -27.69
CA TYR A 15 -0.24 6.67 -26.39
C TYR A 15 -0.83 8.02 -25.95
N ALA A 16 -0.44 9.13 -26.62
CA ALA A 16 -0.95 10.47 -26.34
C ALA A 16 -2.35 10.72 -26.92
N ASN A 17 -2.71 10.04 -28.02
CA ASN A 17 -3.97 10.26 -28.75
C ASN A 17 -5.26 9.84 -27.99
N SER A 18 -5.16 9.25 -26.79
CA SER A 18 -6.33 9.00 -25.93
C SER A 18 -6.31 9.79 -24.61
N MET A 19 -5.36 10.71 -24.42
CA MET A 19 -5.22 11.52 -23.21
C MET A 19 -5.02 13.02 -23.54
N GLU A 20 -5.89 13.58 -24.37
CA GLU A 20 -6.06 15.03 -24.57
C GLU A 20 -6.74 15.74 -23.37
N THR A 21 -6.86 15.07 -22.22
CA THR A 21 -7.29 15.69 -20.97
C THR A 21 -6.09 16.42 -20.36
N SER A 22 -6.26 17.68 -19.93
CA SER A 22 -5.24 18.44 -19.21
C SER A 22 -4.83 17.69 -17.94
N ILE A 23 -3.73 16.94 -18.00
CA ILE A 23 -3.26 16.13 -16.88
C ILE A 23 -2.68 17.09 -15.84
N THR A 24 -3.42 17.24 -14.75
CA THR A 24 -2.94 17.97 -13.57
C THR A 24 -1.98 17.05 -12.83
N PRO A 25 -0.78 17.51 -12.43
CA PRO A 25 0.12 16.73 -11.58
C PRO A 25 -0.64 16.17 -10.38
N ALA A 26 -0.28 14.96 -9.92
CA ALA A 26 -0.93 14.34 -8.77
C ALA A 26 -0.84 15.19 -7.50
N ILE A 27 0.14 16.10 -7.46
CA ILE A 27 0.35 17.08 -6.39
C ILE A 27 0.13 18.47 -6.97
N SER A 28 -0.98 19.11 -6.59
CA SER A 28 -1.32 20.47 -7.01
C SER A 28 -0.59 21.56 -6.20
N SER A 29 -0.14 21.22 -4.98
CA SER A 29 0.66 22.09 -4.12
C SER A 29 1.43 21.26 -3.09
N TRP A 30 2.65 21.68 -2.78
CA TRP A 30 3.39 21.12 -1.66
C TRP A 30 2.93 21.80 -0.37
N PRO A 31 2.54 21.04 0.68
CA PRO A 31 2.18 21.64 1.94
C PRO A 31 3.41 22.27 2.60
N ASP A 32 3.18 23.27 3.46
CA ASP A 32 4.22 23.75 4.38
C ASP A 32 4.60 22.62 5.35
N VAL A 33 5.74 21.99 5.04
CA VAL A 33 6.25 20.80 5.73
C VAL A 33 6.58 21.12 7.18
N ASP A 34 7.10 22.31 7.48
CA ASP A 34 7.44 22.72 8.84
C ASP A 34 6.18 22.89 9.70
N THR A 35 5.14 23.50 9.14
CA THR A 35 3.83 23.58 9.81
C THR A 35 3.21 22.20 10.00
N LEU A 36 3.29 21.31 9.01
CA LEU A 36 2.77 19.95 9.12
C LEU A 36 3.48 19.16 10.22
N TYR A 37 4.82 19.21 10.27
CA TYR A 37 5.59 18.53 11.31
C TYR A 37 5.34 19.10 12.70
N ARG A 38 5.14 20.42 12.84
CA ARG A 38 4.73 21.02 14.12
C ARG A 38 3.38 20.47 14.60
N ARG A 39 2.36 20.47 13.73
CA ARG A 39 1.03 19.91 14.03
C ARG A 39 1.11 18.43 14.38
N PHE A 40 1.92 17.66 13.65
CA PHE A 40 2.16 16.25 13.94
C PHE A 40 2.81 16.05 15.31
N ALA A 41 3.84 16.84 15.63
CA ALA A 41 4.50 16.79 16.93
C ALA A 41 3.55 17.15 18.09
N GLU A 42 2.68 18.16 17.90
CA GLU A 42 1.63 18.51 18.85
C GLU A 42 0.64 17.36 19.07
N LEU A 43 0.21 16.71 17.98
CA LEU A 43 -0.72 15.57 18.05
C LEU A 43 -0.09 14.39 18.81
N VAL A 44 1.14 14.02 18.49
CA VAL A 44 1.84 12.87 19.11
C VAL A 44 2.14 13.11 20.59
N ARG A 45 2.26 14.36 21.03
CA ARG A 45 2.43 14.72 22.45
C ARG A 45 1.17 14.59 23.28
N GLN A 46 -0.01 14.47 22.65
CA GLN A 46 -1.25 14.31 23.41
C GLN A 46 -1.26 12.97 24.17
N PRO A 47 -1.88 12.90 25.36
CA PRO A 47 -1.98 11.65 26.09
C PRO A 47 -2.77 10.63 25.28
N MET A 48 -2.25 9.40 25.21
CA MET A 48 -2.97 8.27 24.64
C MET A 48 -4.26 8.03 25.43
N ARG A 49 -5.37 7.81 24.73
CA ARG A 49 -6.68 7.54 25.34
C ARG A 49 -7.01 6.05 25.22
N PRO A 50 -6.57 5.20 26.16
CA PRO A 50 -6.81 3.77 26.06
C PRO A 50 -8.28 3.43 26.32
N ILE A 51 -8.66 2.21 25.95
CA ILE A 51 -9.95 1.64 26.34
C ILE A 51 -9.99 1.55 27.87
N LYS A 52 -11.02 2.14 28.50
CA LYS A 52 -11.20 2.07 29.95
C LYS A 52 -11.25 0.62 30.42
N ALA A 53 -10.61 0.30 31.55
CA ALA A 53 -10.51 -1.08 32.07
C ALA A 53 -11.88 -1.80 32.20
N GLN A 54 -12.91 -1.06 32.60
CA GLN A 54 -14.29 -1.56 32.66
C GLN A 54 -14.85 -2.04 31.31
N HIS A 55 -14.41 -1.45 30.19
CA HIS A 55 -14.84 -1.81 28.83
C HIS A 55 -13.91 -2.86 28.20
N MET A 56 -12.68 -3.00 28.71
CA MET A 56 -11.76 -4.03 28.25
C MET A 56 -12.33 -5.44 28.40
N LYS A 57 -13.08 -5.70 29.49
CA LYS A 57 -13.77 -6.98 29.68
C LYS A 57 -14.71 -7.32 28.53
N THR A 58 -15.43 -6.33 28.00
CA THR A 58 -16.32 -6.51 26.84
C THR A 58 -15.54 -6.83 25.58
N VAL A 59 -14.40 -6.16 25.37
CA VAL A 59 -13.53 -6.40 24.21
C VAL A 59 -12.93 -7.81 24.30
N MET A 60 -12.36 -8.21 25.43
CA MET A 60 -11.78 -9.55 25.60
C MET A 60 -12.83 -10.65 25.42
N ARG A 61 -14.03 -10.46 25.98
CA ARG A 61 -15.15 -11.40 25.77
C ARG A 61 -15.50 -11.55 24.29
N TYR A 62 -15.50 -10.47 23.51
CA TYR A 62 -15.71 -10.56 22.07
C TYR A 62 -14.66 -11.45 21.40
N PHE A 63 -13.37 -11.27 21.71
CA PHE A 63 -12.30 -12.11 21.14
C PHE A 63 -12.45 -13.58 21.56
N ASP A 64 -12.75 -13.86 22.82
CA ASP A 64 -12.89 -15.23 23.32
C ASP A 64 -14.13 -15.95 22.76
N GLU A 65 -15.25 -15.24 22.60
CA GLU A 65 -16.50 -15.84 22.13
C GLU A 65 -16.59 -15.90 20.60
N ARG A 66 -16.09 -14.87 19.89
CA ARG A 66 -16.33 -14.68 18.45
C ARG A 66 -15.11 -14.97 17.58
N CYS A 67 -13.89 -15.06 18.11
CA CYS A 67 -12.67 -15.16 17.29
C CYS A 67 -11.85 -16.44 17.60
N GLN A 68 -12.55 -17.55 17.86
CA GLN A 68 -11.95 -18.80 18.33
C GLN A 68 -11.06 -19.49 17.29
N SER A 69 -11.42 -19.44 16.01
CA SER A 69 -10.64 -20.02 14.92
C SER A 69 -9.43 -19.16 14.61
N SER A 70 -9.56 -17.83 14.67
CA SER A 70 -8.41 -16.92 14.65
C SER A 70 -7.41 -17.23 15.78
N LYS A 71 -7.90 -17.45 17.02
CA LYS A 71 -7.06 -17.86 18.16
C LYS A 71 -6.31 -19.15 17.88
N ARG A 72 -7.00 -20.19 17.40
CA ARG A 72 -6.39 -21.48 17.05
C ARG A 72 -5.31 -21.33 15.97
N LEU A 73 -5.57 -20.52 14.94
CA LEU A 73 -4.59 -20.27 13.89
C LEU A 73 -3.38 -19.49 14.42
N SER A 74 -3.58 -18.51 15.29
CA SER A 74 -2.48 -17.78 15.94
C SER A 74 -1.59 -18.71 16.76
N GLU A 75 -2.16 -19.61 17.56
CA GLU A 75 -1.39 -20.58 18.33
C GLU A 75 -0.65 -21.59 17.44
N ALA A 76 -1.23 -21.97 16.30
CA ALA A 76 -0.52 -22.78 15.31
C ALA A 76 0.64 -21.99 14.67
N ALA A 77 0.41 -20.72 14.31
CA ALA A 77 1.41 -19.85 13.70
C ALA A 77 2.61 -19.64 14.63
N LYS A 78 2.40 -19.43 15.93
CA LYS A 78 3.48 -19.26 16.93
C LYS A 78 4.45 -20.44 17.00
N LYS A 79 4.04 -21.65 16.58
CA LYS A 79 4.90 -22.84 16.55
C LYS A 79 5.93 -22.82 15.43
N VAL A 80 5.66 -22.06 14.35
CA VAL A 80 6.45 -22.09 13.11
C VAL A 80 6.87 -20.71 12.61
N ILE A 81 6.31 -19.63 13.17
CA ILE A 81 6.63 -18.23 12.86
C ILE A 81 7.06 -17.56 14.17
N PRO A 82 8.25 -16.94 14.24
CA PRO A 82 8.66 -16.17 15.41
C PRO A 82 7.62 -15.09 15.76
N GLY A 83 7.09 -15.12 16.98
CA GLY A 83 6.03 -14.22 17.42
C GLY A 83 4.65 -14.47 16.78
N GLY A 84 4.51 -15.51 15.94
CA GLY A 84 3.26 -15.91 15.29
C GLY A 84 2.77 -14.98 14.18
N VAL A 85 3.59 -14.02 13.72
CA VAL A 85 3.23 -13.03 12.69
C VAL A 85 4.38 -12.75 11.74
N GLN A 86 4.07 -12.46 10.48
CA GLN A 86 5.05 -12.09 9.43
C GLN A 86 5.15 -10.58 9.22
N HIS A 87 4.11 -9.84 9.61
CA HIS A 87 4.00 -8.40 9.39
C HIS A 87 3.57 -7.71 10.67
N ASN A 88 4.20 -6.59 11.01
CA ASN A 88 3.99 -5.91 12.29
C ASN A 88 2.54 -5.44 12.49
N LEU A 89 1.79 -5.13 11.42
CA LEU A 89 0.35 -4.78 11.55
C LEU A 89 -0.50 -5.91 12.14
N ALA A 90 -0.05 -7.17 12.03
CA ALA A 90 -0.76 -8.31 12.59
C ALA A 90 -0.46 -8.49 14.09
N PHE A 91 0.54 -7.81 14.65
CA PHE A 91 0.91 -7.91 16.06
C PHE A 91 -0.11 -7.19 16.95
N ASN A 92 -1.17 -7.92 17.33
CA ASN A 92 -2.30 -7.38 18.06
C ASN A 92 -2.59 -8.21 19.33
N HIS A 93 -3.06 -7.53 20.37
CA HIS A 93 -3.56 -8.15 21.59
C HIS A 93 -5.09 -8.36 21.49
N PRO A 94 -5.64 -9.51 21.92
CA PRO A 94 -4.97 -10.64 22.57
C PRO A 94 -4.24 -11.60 21.61
N PHE A 95 -4.67 -11.65 20.34
CA PHE A 95 -4.04 -12.41 19.27
C PHE A 95 -4.41 -11.80 17.90
N PRO A 96 -3.66 -12.09 16.82
CA PRO A 96 -4.00 -11.67 15.47
C PRO A 96 -5.33 -12.26 15.00
N LEU A 97 -6.19 -11.43 14.42
CA LEU A 97 -7.36 -11.92 13.69
C LEU A 97 -6.91 -12.46 12.32
N ALA A 98 -7.45 -13.62 11.94
CA ALA A 98 -7.15 -14.23 10.65
C ALA A 98 -8.24 -13.85 9.66
N MET A 99 -7.89 -13.08 8.62
CA MET A 99 -8.85 -12.64 7.60
C MET A 99 -9.06 -13.71 6.53
N SER A 100 -10.32 -13.99 6.19
CA SER A 100 -10.71 -14.92 5.12
C SER A 100 -11.13 -14.19 3.84
N GLN A 101 -11.67 -12.98 3.95
CA GLN A 101 -12.16 -12.19 2.82
C GLN A 101 -11.89 -10.70 3.01
N ALA A 102 -11.69 -10.00 1.89
CA ALA A 102 -11.58 -8.55 1.83
C ALA A 102 -12.31 -8.03 0.58
N GLN A 103 -13.33 -7.20 0.76
CA GLN A 103 -14.15 -6.69 -0.34
C GLN A 103 -14.65 -5.27 -0.05
N GLY A 104 -14.32 -4.33 -0.95
CA GLY A 104 -14.59 -2.91 -0.76
C GLY A 104 -13.97 -2.41 0.55
N ALA A 105 -14.78 -1.75 1.38
CA ALA A 105 -14.36 -1.25 2.69
C ALA A 105 -14.52 -2.26 3.84
N HIS A 106 -14.63 -3.57 3.55
CA HIS A 106 -14.91 -4.57 4.57
C HIS A 106 -13.94 -5.74 4.56
N LEU A 107 -13.65 -6.23 5.76
CA LEU A 107 -12.93 -7.48 6.00
C LEU A 107 -13.87 -8.49 6.68
N THR A 108 -13.67 -9.77 6.39
CA THR A 108 -14.32 -10.88 7.10
C THR A 108 -13.22 -11.78 7.67
N ASP A 109 -13.29 -12.11 8.96
CA ASP A 109 -12.36 -13.08 9.55
C ASP A 109 -12.75 -14.54 9.23
N VAL A 110 -11.91 -15.48 9.65
CA VAL A 110 -12.16 -16.94 9.52
C VAL A 110 -13.30 -17.44 10.41
N ASP A 111 -13.76 -16.62 11.36
CA ASP A 111 -14.88 -16.92 12.24
C ASP A 111 -16.21 -16.33 11.71
N GLY A 112 -16.18 -15.63 10.57
CA GLY A 112 -17.34 -15.03 9.90
C GLY A 112 -17.72 -13.64 10.42
N ASN A 113 -16.90 -13.03 11.29
CA ASN A 113 -17.13 -11.67 11.76
C ASN A 113 -16.74 -10.67 10.68
N ARG A 114 -17.57 -9.64 10.49
CA ARG A 114 -17.36 -8.60 9.47
C ARG A 114 -16.98 -7.26 10.09
N TYR A 115 -15.95 -6.64 9.54
CA TYR A 115 -15.35 -5.39 10.02
C TYR A 115 -15.37 -4.32 8.93
N ILE A 116 -15.37 -3.05 9.34
CA ILE A 116 -15.07 -1.93 8.46
C ILE A 116 -13.55 -1.71 8.46
N ASP A 117 -12.95 -1.73 7.29
CA ASP A 117 -11.49 -1.64 7.11
C ASP A 117 -11.01 -0.19 7.10
N PHE A 118 -10.69 0.33 8.29
CA PHE A 118 -10.00 1.62 8.43
C PHE A 118 -8.47 1.49 8.33
N LEU A 119 -7.92 0.28 8.28
CA LEU A 119 -6.48 0.05 8.25
C LEU A 119 -5.94 0.08 6.81
N GLN A 120 -6.71 -0.46 5.86
CA GLN A 120 -6.42 -0.49 4.42
C GLN A 120 -4.99 -0.98 4.10
N ALA A 121 -4.51 -1.97 4.85
CA ALA A 121 -3.15 -2.52 4.74
C ALA A 121 -2.02 -1.47 4.78
N GLY A 122 -2.25 -0.32 5.42
CA GLY A 122 -1.28 0.79 5.44
C GLY A 122 -1.33 1.70 4.20
N GLY A 123 -2.42 1.66 3.43
CA GLY A 123 -2.69 2.55 2.29
C GLY A 123 -2.72 1.96 0.87
N PRO A 124 -2.17 0.77 0.54
CA PRO A 124 -2.15 0.33 -0.86
C PRO A 124 -3.53 -0.02 -1.42
N THR A 125 -4.52 -0.30 -0.57
CA THR A 125 -5.90 -0.59 -1.00
C THR A 125 -6.76 0.68 -1.11
N LEU A 126 -6.22 1.73 -1.72
CA LEU A 126 -6.87 3.05 -1.84
C LEU A 126 -8.26 2.98 -2.50
N LEU A 127 -8.42 2.13 -3.52
CA LEU A 127 -9.70 1.93 -4.22
C LEU A 127 -10.64 0.93 -3.52
N GLY A 128 -10.30 0.54 -2.29
CA GLY A 128 -10.94 -0.57 -1.57
C GLY A 128 -10.34 -1.93 -1.93
N SER A 129 -10.68 -2.94 -1.14
CA SER A 129 -10.20 -4.30 -1.32
C SER A 129 -10.92 -5.02 -2.47
N ASN A 130 -10.16 -5.76 -3.27
CA ASN A 130 -10.66 -6.56 -4.40
C ASN A 130 -11.62 -5.81 -5.37
N PRO A 131 -11.18 -4.68 -5.97
CA PRO A 131 -12.03 -3.95 -6.90
C PRO A 131 -12.27 -4.77 -8.19
N PRO A 132 -13.52 -4.93 -8.65
CA PRO A 132 -13.84 -5.83 -9.78
C PRO A 132 -13.05 -5.55 -11.05
N ALA A 133 -12.91 -4.27 -11.44
CA ALA A 133 -12.18 -3.88 -12.65
C ALA A 133 -10.69 -4.27 -12.58
N LEU A 134 -10.04 -4.06 -11.43
CA LEU A 134 -8.64 -4.45 -11.23
C LEU A 134 -8.49 -5.97 -11.24
N ARG A 135 -9.34 -6.69 -10.50
CA ARG A 135 -9.29 -8.15 -10.44
C ARG A 135 -9.47 -8.77 -11.83
N GLN A 136 -10.46 -8.29 -12.59
CA GLN A 136 -10.69 -8.77 -13.95
C GLN A 136 -9.44 -8.55 -14.81
N LYS A 137 -8.86 -7.34 -14.78
CA LYS A 137 -7.67 -7.05 -15.58
C LYS A 137 -6.47 -7.90 -15.20
N VAL A 138 -6.25 -8.12 -13.90
CA VAL A 138 -5.19 -9.02 -13.40
C VAL A 138 -5.38 -10.43 -13.94
N ASN A 139 -6.60 -10.98 -13.86
CA ASN A 139 -6.90 -12.32 -14.38
C ASN A 139 -6.64 -12.42 -15.88
N GLU A 140 -7.10 -11.43 -16.67
CA GLU A 140 -6.84 -11.39 -18.11
C GLU A 140 -5.34 -11.43 -18.43
N VAL A 141 -4.52 -10.69 -17.68
CA VAL A 141 -3.07 -10.67 -17.87
C VAL A 141 -2.45 -12.02 -17.50
N LEU A 142 -2.88 -12.62 -16.39
CA LEU A 142 -2.41 -13.94 -15.98
C LEU A 142 -2.75 -15.03 -17.01
N ASP A 143 -3.95 -14.98 -17.60
CA ASP A 143 -4.38 -15.92 -18.62
C ASP A 143 -3.61 -15.76 -19.94
N GLN A 144 -3.15 -14.53 -20.25
CA GLN A 144 -2.49 -14.21 -21.51
C GLN A 144 -0.96 -14.40 -21.49
N CYS A 145 -0.28 -13.84 -20.49
CA CYS A 145 1.19 -13.85 -20.42
C CYS A 145 1.75 -14.67 -19.24
N GLY A 146 0.89 -15.16 -18.35
CA GLY A 146 1.31 -15.82 -17.13
C GLY A 146 1.78 -14.85 -16.03
N PRO A 147 2.14 -15.38 -14.85
CA PRO A 147 2.46 -14.57 -13.67
C PRO A 147 3.83 -13.89 -13.74
N VAL A 148 4.83 -14.51 -14.39
CA VAL A 148 6.20 -14.01 -14.50
C VAL A 148 6.84 -14.55 -15.78
N THR A 149 7.37 -13.67 -16.63
CA THR A 149 8.09 -14.03 -17.86
C THR A 149 9.60 -13.85 -17.75
N GLY A 150 10.07 -13.02 -16.81
CA GLY A 150 11.48 -12.61 -16.71
C GLY A 150 11.96 -11.71 -17.87
N LEU A 151 11.04 -11.29 -18.74
CA LEU A 151 11.26 -10.47 -19.91
C LEU A 151 10.36 -9.23 -19.86
N LEU A 152 10.64 -8.25 -20.73
CA LEU A 152 9.90 -6.99 -20.77
C LEU A 152 8.41 -7.20 -21.11
N HIS A 153 7.54 -6.56 -20.33
CA HIS A 153 6.10 -6.50 -20.58
C HIS A 153 5.62 -5.05 -20.77
N GLU A 154 4.62 -4.82 -21.62
CA GLU A 154 4.15 -3.45 -21.97
C GLU A 154 3.67 -2.62 -20.76
N TYR A 155 3.14 -3.26 -19.71
CA TYR A 155 2.70 -2.58 -18.50
C TYR A 155 3.85 -1.97 -17.69
N GLU A 156 5.08 -2.44 -17.86
CA GLU A 156 6.26 -1.81 -17.23
C GLU A 156 6.48 -0.41 -17.82
N VAL A 157 6.40 -0.29 -19.15
CA VAL A 157 6.55 0.97 -19.88
C VAL A 157 5.38 1.90 -19.56
N LYS A 158 4.15 1.42 -19.68
CA LYS A 158 2.93 2.22 -19.39
C LYS A 158 2.94 2.79 -17.98
N LEU A 159 3.39 2.01 -16.98
CA LEU A 159 3.48 2.49 -15.60
C LEU A 159 4.59 3.53 -15.42
N ALA A 160 5.77 3.32 -16.02
CA ALA A 160 6.86 4.29 -15.97
C ALA A 160 6.46 5.64 -16.60
N GLU A 161 5.83 5.59 -17.79
CA GLU A 161 5.31 6.79 -18.47
C GLU A 161 4.29 7.52 -17.59
N LEU A 162 3.34 6.80 -16.99
CA LEU A 162 2.33 7.39 -16.11
C LEU A 162 2.96 8.08 -14.90
N VAL A 163 3.99 7.51 -14.30
CA VAL A 163 4.69 8.11 -13.15
C VAL A 163 5.47 9.36 -13.57
N CYS A 164 6.27 9.30 -14.64
CA CYS A 164 7.01 10.46 -15.13
C CYS A 164 6.06 11.61 -15.53
N LEU A 165 4.89 11.28 -16.06
CA LEU A 165 3.85 12.24 -16.43
C LEU A 165 3.18 12.89 -15.20
N THR A 166 2.95 12.13 -14.14
CA THR A 166 2.19 12.60 -12.95
C THR A 166 3.07 13.17 -11.84
N MET A 167 4.37 12.89 -11.86
CA MET A 167 5.37 13.34 -10.89
C MET A 167 6.49 14.10 -11.61
N PRO A 168 6.39 15.43 -11.78
CA PRO A 168 7.30 16.21 -12.64
C PRO A 168 8.80 16.14 -12.28
N GLY A 169 9.13 15.77 -11.04
CA GLY A 169 10.52 15.58 -10.60
C GLY A 169 11.12 14.22 -10.98
N VAL A 170 10.36 13.34 -11.64
CA VAL A 170 10.79 11.98 -12.03
C VAL A 170 10.96 11.93 -13.54
N GLU A 171 12.20 11.96 -14.01
CA GLU A 171 12.53 11.85 -15.45
C GLU A 171 12.57 10.39 -15.92
N MET A 172 13.05 9.48 -15.06
CA MET A 172 13.14 8.04 -15.31
C MET A 172 12.72 7.26 -14.06
N LEU A 173 12.04 6.13 -14.26
CA LEU A 173 11.58 5.25 -13.19
C LEU A 173 12.23 3.86 -13.29
N ARG A 174 12.60 3.30 -12.14
CA ARG A 174 12.88 1.88 -11.99
C ARG A 174 12.00 1.28 -10.89
N LEU A 175 11.26 0.23 -11.22
CA LEU A 175 10.39 -0.49 -10.28
C LEU A 175 11.22 -1.48 -9.44
N LEU A 176 10.80 -1.67 -8.20
CA LEU A 176 11.39 -2.59 -7.23
C LEU A 176 10.26 -3.33 -6.48
N GLY A 177 10.58 -4.40 -5.77
CA GLY A 177 9.59 -5.27 -5.14
C GLY A 177 8.94 -4.66 -3.90
N SER A 178 9.54 -3.64 -3.29
CA SER A 178 8.97 -2.95 -2.13
C SER A 178 9.44 -1.51 -1.99
N GLY A 179 8.72 -0.73 -1.16
CA GLY A 179 9.15 0.61 -0.75
C GLY A 179 10.48 0.61 0.01
N THR A 180 10.74 -0.42 0.83
CA THR A 180 12.02 -0.58 1.54
C THR A 180 13.17 -0.71 0.54
N GLU A 181 13.03 -1.55 -0.48
CA GLU A 181 14.03 -1.68 -1.55
C GLU A 181 14.20 -0.39 -2.34
N ALA A 182 13.11 0.33 -2.62
CA ALA A 182 13.16 1.61 -3.29
C ALA A 182 14.00 2.64 -2.52
N VAL A 183 13.78 2.78 -1.21
CA VAL A 183 14.57 3.68 -0.36
C VAL A 183 16.04 3.24 -0.29
N MET A 184 16.31 1.94 -0.13
CA MET A 184 17.68 1.43 -0.14
C MET A 184 18.39 1.72 -1.46
N GLY A 185 17.71 1.52 -2.59
CA GLY A 185 18.21 1.81 -3.93
C GLY A 185 18.51 3.30 -4.11
N ALA A 186 17.60 4.16 -3.69
CA ALA A 186 17.77 5.62 -3.76
C ALA A 186 18.98 6.10 -2.95
N ILE A 187 19.14 5.64 -1.72
CA ILE A 187 20.30 5.98 -0.87
C ILE A 187 21.61 5.52 -1.53
N ARG A 188 21.63 4.29 -2.06
CA ARG A 188 22.81 3.74 -2.74
C ARG A 188 23.16 4.52 -4.00
N LEU A 189 22.16 4.92 -4.79
CA LEU A 189 22.36 5.74 -5.98
C LEU A 189 22.92 7.12 -5.61
N ALA A 190 22.31 7.79 -4.63
CA ALA A 190 22.76 9.10 -4.16
C ALA A 190 24.24 9.07 -3.74
N ARG A 191 24.62 8.10 -2.90
CA ARG A 191 26.01 7.91 -2.43
C ARG A 191 27.00 7.54 -3.53
N ALA A 192 26.54 6.91 -4.61
CA ALA A 192 27.42 6.57 -5.73
C ALA A 192 27.64 7.75 -6.68
N TYR A 193 26.68 8.68 -6.74
CA TYR A 193 26.71 9.85 -7.60
C TYR A 193 27.49 11.03 -7.00
N THR A 194 27.33 11.27 -5.69
CA THR A 194 28.00 12.35 -4.95
C THR A 194 29.26 11.87 -4.25
#